data_AF-A0A0B4EKW0-F1
#
_entry.id   AF-A0A0B4EKW0-F1
#
_cell.length_a   1.000
_cell.length_b   1.000
_cell.length_c   1.000
_cell.angle_alpha   90.00
_cell.angle_beta   90.00
_cell.angle_gamma   90.00
#
_symmetry.space_group_name_H-M   'P 1'
#
loop_
_entity.id
_entity.type
_entity.pdbx_description
1 polymer ?
#
loop_
_entity_poly.entity_id
_entity_poly.type
_entity_poly.pdbx_seq_one_letter_code
_entity_poly.pdbx_strand_id
1 'polypeptide(L)'
;MRLLPAWLLAATACASQHALSTRMLDSIMARQQGIVDSGAASSTLESGILAQAFEYAMAQYPAAKARYGGYLSLVLDKASASFANASYAATRPLDRFSLATGIDTALASHAGPVTPRSRAAYAAINASLALQPRNPAGGLWYYVYPEWSYLDGMFSLLPFMAALPRANLSDARHQQPADRVELCSLVRNITVQVSGALVRHADPATGAWWQIVTLPGVGANYLESSSTALFTFALLKALRTGLLCGRTPDYKGTALRAYNYTVDRFVTDTGNGTIGFDKTVSVCSLNSSASFEYYTTRPLVPNSLLGESAFVLAALEVERLA
;
A
#
# COMPACT_ATOMS: atom_id res chain seq x y z
N MET A 1 56.32 0.67 -7.98
CA MET A 1 55.15 0.82 -7.09
C MET A 1 54.12 1.71 -7.78
N ARG A 2 53.05 1.13 -8.34
CA ARG A 2 51.95 1.90 -8.93
C ARG A 2 50.93 2.18 -7.83
N LEU A 3 50.68 3.46 -7.57
CA LEU A 3 49.62 3.93 -6.66
C LEU A 3 48.26 3.63 -7.31
N LEU A 4 47.40 2.92 -6.59
CA LEU A 4 45.99 2.69 -6.97
C LEU A 4 45.19 3.99 -6.77
N PRO A 5 44.16 4.27 -7.62
CA PRO A 5 43.34 5.48 -7.49
C PRO A 5 42.48 5.45 -6.22
N ALA A 6 42.33 6.60 -5.57
CA ALA A 6 41.63 6.83 -4.30
C ALA A 6 40.10 6.56 -4.31
N TRP A 7 39.55 5.96 -5.37
CA TRP A 7 38.12 5.66 -5.52
C TRP A 7 37.74 4.24 -5.02
N LEU A 8 38.71 3.48 -4.51
CA LEU A 8 38.51 2.14 -3.95
C LEU A 8 38.50 2.09 -2.41
N LEU A 9 38.41 3.24 -1.73
CA LEU A 9 38.46 3.35 -0.25
C LEU A 9 37.27 4.08 0.38
N ALA A 10 36.07 3.96 -0.20
CA ALA A 10 34.83 4.40 0.45
C ALA A 10 33.98 3.21 0.97
N ALA A 11 34.59 2.06 1.21
CA ALA A 11 33.99 0.94 1.92
C ALA A 11 34.60 0.85 3.32
N THR A 12 34.17 1.75 4.21
CA THR A 12 34.03 1.59 5.68
C THR A 12 33.96 2.97 6.32
N ALA A 13 32.75 3.50 6.48
CA ALA A 13 32.46 4.56 7.43
C ALA A 13 31.11 4.27 8.09
N CYS A 14 31.18 3.95 9.40
CA CYS A 14 30.14 3.97 10.44
C CYS A 14 28.73 3.39 10.18
N ALA A 15 28.30 2.55 11.12
CA ALA A 15 26.91 2.11 11.27
C ALA A 15 25.91 3.29 11.36
N SER A 16 24.70 3.05 10.82
CA SER A 16 23.43 3.79 11.04
C SER A 16 23.13 5.04 10.19
N GLN A 17 23.31 4.98 8.87
CA GLN A 17 22.38 5.73 8.03
C GLN A 17 21.00 5.03 8.16
N HIS A 18 20.15 5.55 9.06
CA HIS A 18 18.86 4.94 9.37
C HIS A 18 18.04 4.81 8.06
N ALA A 19 17.67 3.58 7.73
CA ALA A 19 16.85 3.24 6.57
C ALA A 19 15.61 4.16 6.53
N LEU A 20 15.31 4.73 5.36
CA LEU A 20 14.23 5.71 5.22
C LEU A 20 12.87 5.08 5.55
N SER A 21 12.71 3.78 5.31
CA SER A 21 11.54 3.02 5.76
C SER A 21 11.33 3.12 7.28
N THR A 22 12.36 2.80 8.07
CA THR A 22 12.30 2.85 9.54
C THR A 22 12.23 4.28 10.08
N ARG A 23 12.88 5.26 9.42
CA ARG A 23 12.75 6.67 9.80
C ARG A 23 11.33 7.18 9.61
N MET A 24 10.67 6.79 8.52
CA MET A 24 9.28 7.17 8.28
C MET A 24 8.36 6.50 9.30
N LEU A 25 8.52 5.20 9.58
CA LEU A 25 7.75 4.51 10.62
C LEU A 25 7.92 5.14 12.01
N ASP A 26 9.16 5.51 12.36
CA ASP A 26 9.45 6.21 13.62
C ASP A 26 8.75 7.58 13.67
N SER A 27 8.68 8.26 12.54
CA SER A 27 8.03 9.57 12.43
C SER A 27 6.50 9.48 12.52
N ILE A 28 5.90 8.45 11.90
CA ILE A 28 4.48 8.09 12.06
C ILE A 28 4.16 7.84 13.53
N MET A 29 5.00 7.06 14.22
CA MET A 29 4.84 6.76 15.65
C MET A 29 4.95 8.02 16.51
N ALA A 30 5.94 8.87 16.24
CA ALA A 30 6.13 10.14 16.94
C ALA A 30 4.93 11.08 16.79
N ARG A 31 4.25 11.04 15.63
CA ARG A 31 3.01 11.79 15.36
C ARG A 31 1.73 11.09 15.84
N GLN A 32 1.84 9.90 16.44
CA GLN A 32 0.70 9.10 16.90
C GLN A 32 -0.33 8.75 15.80
N GLN A 33 0.11 8.67 14.55
CA GLN A 33 -0.79 8.38 13.43
C GLN A 33 -1.23 6.90 13.42
N GLY A 34 -2.51 6.65 13.11
CA GLY A 34 -3.10 5.31 13.09
C GLY A 34 -3.63 4.84 14.45
N ILE A 35 -3.26 5.51 15.55
CA ILE A 35 -3.88 5.33 16.87
C ILE A 35 -4.81 6.48 17.26
N VAL A 36 -4.72 7.60 16.54
CA VAL A 36 -5.68 8.70 16.54
C VAL A 36 -6.60 8.56 15.33
N ASP A 37 -7.89 8.83 15.52
CA ASP A 37 -8.89 8.71 14.46
C ASP A 37 -8.67 9.78 13.37
N SER A 38 -8.59 9.36 12.11
CA SER A 38 -8.54 10.27 10.96
C SER A 38 -9.93 10.83 10.60
N GLY A 39 -11.01 10.19 11.07
CA GLY A 39 -12.39 10.52 10.73
C GLY A 39 -12.80 10.13 9.30
N ALA A 40 -11.89 9.54 8.52
CA ALA A 40 -12.12 9.18 7.12
C ALA A 40 -12.89 7.86 6.98
N ALA A 41 -13.76 7.78 5.97
CA ALA A 41 -14.44 6.52 5.61
C ALA A 41 -13.46 5.42 5.17
N SER A 42 -12.29 5.81 4.65
CA SER A 42 -11.15 4.97 4.24
C SER A 42 -10.19 4.64 5.39
N SER A 43 -10.53 4.97 6.64
CA SER A 43 -9.64 4.76 7.81
C SER A 43 -9.16 3.31 7.98
N THR A 44 -9.95 2.33 7.52
CA THR A 44 -9.53 0.92 7.51
C THR A 44 -8.52 0.57 6.42
N LEU A 45 -8.55 1.26 5.27
CA LEU A 45 -7.52 1.16 4.25
C LEU A 45 -6.20 1.76 4.77
N GLU A 46 -6.26 2.97 5.34
CA GLU A 46 -5.13 3.65 6.00
C GLU A 46 -4.48 2.74 7.05
N SER A 47 -5.29 2.20 7.96
CA SER A 47 -4.80 1.33 9.04
C SER A 47 -4.23 0.01 8.49
N GLY A 48 -4.84 -0.54 7.44
CA GLY A 48 -4.40 -1.79 6.84
C GLY A 48 -3.10 -1.69 6.04
N ILE A 49 -2.91 -0.62 5.26
CA ILE A 49 -1.64 -0.38 4.57
C ILE A 49 -0.52 -0.04 5.55
N LEU A 50 -0.82 0.69 6.62
CA LEU A 50 0.13 0.95 7.71
C LEU A 50 0.53 -0.34 8.43
N ALA A 51 -0.44 -1.22 8.73
CA ALA A 51 -0.16 -2.52 9.31
C ALA A 51 0.76 -3.36 8.39
N GLN A 52 0.50 -3.36 7.08
CA GLN A 52 1.37 -4.03 6.12
C GLN A 52 2.79 -3.46 6.10
N ALA A 53 2.93 -2.14 6.18
CA ALA A 53 4.23 -1.47 6.24
C ALA A 53 5.04 -1.88 7.48
N PHE A 54 4.40 -1.91 8.66
CA PHE A 54 5.03 -2.41 9.89
C PHE A 54 5.45 -3.88 9.78
N GLU A 55 4.55 -4.75 9.33
CA GLU A 55 4.85 -6.18 9.15
C GLU A 55 6.02 -6.41 8.20
N TYR A 56 6.07 -5.66 7.08
CA TYR A 56 7.15 -5.79 6.10
C TYR A 56 8.48 -5.32 6.68
N ALA A 57 8.47 -4.23 7.46
CA ALA A 57 9.66 -3.75 8.16
C ALA A 57 10.14 -4.75 9.21
N MET A 58 9.24 -5.33 10.01
CA MET A 58 9.60 -6.35 11.01
C MET A 58 10.10 -7.65 10.39
N ALA A 59 9.60 -8.02 9.22
CA ALA A 59 10.11 -9.15 8.45
C ALA A 59 11.49 -8.86 7.80
N GLN A 60 11.79 -7.60 7.50
CA GLN A 60 13.06 -7.18 6.91
C GLN A 60 14.16 -6.96 7.94
N TYR A 61 13.80 -6.37 9.09
CA TYR A 61 14.72 -5.94 10.12
C TYR A 61 14.41 -6.65 11.44
N PRO A 62 15.23 -7.64 11.85
CA PRO A 62 14.94 -8.44 13.06
C PRO A 62 14.72 -7.61 14.33
N ALA A 63 15.46 -6.50 14.49
CA ALA A 63 15.33 -5.59 15.63
C ALA A 63 14.03 -4.75 15.61
N ALA A 64 13.39 -4.59 14.45
CA ALA A 64 12.19 -3.77 14.31
C ALA A 64 10.98 -4.40 15.04
N LYS A 65 10.95 -5.72 15.23
CA LYS A 65 9.85 -6.40 15.91
C LYS A 65 9.62 -5.89 17.34
N ALA A 66 10.69 -5.78 18.12
CA ALA A 66 10.62 -5.24 19.49
C ALA A 66 10.22 -3.76 19.52
N ARG A 67 10.54 -3.00 18.47
CA ARG A 67 10.25 -1.57 18.36
C ARG A 67 8.80 -1.30 17.95
N TYR A 68 8.28 -2.07 16.99
CA TYR A 68 7.02 -1.76 16.30
C TYR A 68 5.85 -2.63 16.70
N GLY A 69 6.06 -3.83 17.23
CA GLY A 69 4.99 -4.77 17.54
C GLY A 69 3.92 -4.22 18.50
N GLY A 70 4.35 -3.48 19.52
CA GLY A 70 3.43 -2.81 20.46
C GLY A 70 2.61 -1.71 19.80
N TYR A 71 3.21 -0.92 18.92
CA TYR A 71 2.50 0.15 18.20
C TYR A 71 1.51 -0.42 17.17
N LEU A 72 1.91 -1.46 16.44
CA LEU A 72 1.02 -2.18 15.54
C LEU A 72 -0.22 -2.71 16.28
N SER A 73 -0.04 -3.28 17.48
CA SER A 73 -1.17 -3.71 18.32
C SER A 73 -2.14 -2.57 18.62
N LEU A 74 -1.66 -1.36 18.88
CA LEU A 74 -2.51 -0.19 19.14
C LEU A 74 -3.26 0.27 17.89
N VAL A 75 -2.58 0.29 16.73
CA VAL A 75 -3.21 0.64 15.44
C VAL A 75 -4.35 -0.33 15.12
N LEU A 76 -4.08 -1.64 15.20
CA LEU A 76 -5.08 -2.67 14.92
C LEU A 76 -6.24 -2.62 15.92
N ASP A 77 -5.98 -2.38 17.20
CA ASP A 77 -7.03 -2.28 18.22
C ASP A 77 -7.93 -1.06 17.99
N LYS A 78 -7.33 0.11 17.69
CA LYS A 78 -8.05 1.34 17.38
C LYS A 78 -8.95 1.18 16.15
N ALA A 79 -8.41 0.64 15.06
CA ALA A 79 -9.17 0.41 13.82
C ALA A 79 -10.29 -0.62 14.00
N SER A 80 -10.18 -1.50 15.00
CA SER A 80 -11.16 -2.55 15.30
C SER A 80 -12.37 -2.08 16.11
N ALA A 81 -12.36 -0.85 16.64
CA ALA A 81 -13.33 -0.37 17.63
C ALA A 81 -14.80 -0.51 17.21
N SER A 82 -15.13 -0.32 15.94
CA SER A 82 -16.52 -0.37 15.44
C SER A 82 -16.93 -1.72 14.85
N PHE A 83 -16.01 -2.68 14.71
CA PHE A 83 -16.27 -3.95 14.01
C PHE A 83 -16.61 -5.07 15.00
N ALA A 84 -17.79 -5.02 15.62
CA ALA A 84 -18.27 -6.10 16.48
C ALA A 84 -19.33 -7.00 15.82
N ASN A 85 -19.87 -6.58 14.67
CA ASN A 85 -21.04 -7.19 14.06
C ASN A 85 -20.86 -7.30 12.53
N ALA A 86 -21.15 -8.47 11.96
CA ALA A 86 -20.97 -8.74 10.53
C ALA A 86 -21.91 -7.93 9.64
N SER A 87 -23.17 -7.75 10.03
CA SER A 87 -24.14 -6.93 9.28
C SER A 87 -23.72 -5.47 9.24
N TYR A 88 -23.23 -4.92 10.36
CA TYR A 88 -22.65 -3.58 10.39
C TYR A 88 -21.37 -3.49 9.55
N ALA A 89 -20.48 -4.48 9.64
CA ALA A 89 -19.26 -4.52 8.83
C ALA A 89 -19.58 -4.55 7.33
N ALA A 90 -20.64 -5.23 6.92
CA ALA A 90 -21.09 -5.29 5.52
C ALA A 90 -21.57 -3.94 4.98
N THR A 91 -21.98 -3.00 5.84
CA THR A 91 -22.32 -1.64 5.42
C THR A 91 -21.10 -0.71 5.36
N ARG A 92 -19.87 -1.22 5.49
CA ARG A 92 -18.62 -0.45 5.39
C ARG A 92 -17.92 -0.69 4.05
N PRO A 93 -16.99 0.18 3.61
CA PRO A 93 -16.27 -0.05 2.37
C PRO A 93 -15.52 -1.40 2.40
N LEU A 94 -15.19 -1.95 1.23
CA LEU A 94 -14.35 -3.15 1.11
C LEU A 94 -12.96 -2.96 1.76
N ASP A 95 -12.54 -1.72 1.98
CA ASP A 95 -11.35 -1.30 2.73
C ASP A 95 -11.14 -2.04 4.05
N ARG A 96 -12.24 -2.42 4.73
CA ARG A 96 -12.20 -3.19 5.99
C ARG A 96 -11.44 -4.51 5.86
N PHE A 97 -11.36 -5.10 4.67
CA PHE A 97 -10.59 -6.33 4.45
C PHE A 97 -9.08 -6.11 4.54
N SER A 98 -8.58 -4.87 4.35
CA SER A 98 -7.18 -4.54 4.67
C SER A 98 -6.90 -4.63 6.17
N LEU A 99 -7.85 -4.19 7.02
CA LEU A 99 -7.74 -4.36 8.48
C LEU A 99 -7.74 -5.84 8.86
N ALA A 100 -8.67 -6.64 8.30
CA ALA A 100 -8.71 -8.08 8.55
C ALA A 100 -7.40 -8.77 8.14
N THR A 101 -6.83 -8.40 6.99
CA THR A 101 -5.52 -8.90 6.53
C THR A 101 -4.40 -8.51 7.49
N GLY A 102 -4.39 -7.27 8.00
CA GLY A 102 -3.41 -6.82 8.98
C GLY A 102 -3.48 -7.61 10.30
N ILE A 103 -4.70 -7.86 10.80
CA ILE A 103 -4.92 -8.67 12.01
C ILE A 103 -4.45 -10.11 11.81
N ASP A 104 -4.83 -10.74 10.70
CA ASP A 104 -4.45 -12.11 10.38
C ASP A 104 -2.93 -12.27 10.23
N THR A 105 -2.30 -11.31 9.55
CA THR A 105 -0.83 -11.29 9.39
C THR A 105 -0.13 -11.17 10.74
N ALA A 106 -0.59 -10.26 11.62
CA ALA A 106 -0.02 -10.09 12.95
C ALA A 106 -0.18 -11.32 13.84
N LEU A 107 -1.29 -12.05 13.70
CA LEU A 107 -1.49 -13.34 14.36
C LEU A 107 -0.48 -14.39 13.86
N ALA A 108 -0.29 -14.48 12.55
CA ALA A 108 0.59 -15.47 11.92
C ALA A 108 2.09 -15.18 12.14
N SER A 109 2.51 -13.92 12.08
CA SER A 109 3.91 -13.50 12.26
C SER A 109 4.33 -13.36 13.74
N HIS A 110 3.35 -13.43 14.64
CA HIS A 110 3.50 -13.07 16.06
C HIS A 110 4.13 -11.68 16.23
N ALA A 111 3.85 -10.73 15.33
CA ALA A 111 4.47 -9.41 15.30
C ALA A 111 4.32 -8.63 16.61
N GLY A 112 3.17 -8.78 17.26
CA GLY A 112 2.86 -8.20 18.56
C GLY A 112 1.59 -8.82 19.15
N PRO A 113 1.14 -8.32 20.31
CA PRO A 113 -0.15 -8.72 20.86
C PRO A 113 -1.28 -8.39 19.88
N VAL A 114 -2.25 -9.30 19.77
CA VAL A 114 -3.51 -9.04 19.06
C VAL A 114 -4.62 -9.09 20.09
N THR A 115 -5.34 -7.98 20.27
CA THR A 115 -6.32 -7.86 21.36
C THR A 115 -7.56 -8.73 21.09
N PRO A 116 -8.35 -9.07 22.13
CA PRO A 116 -9.64 -9.71 21.92
C PRO A 116 -10.58 -8.91 21.01
N ARG A 117 -10.52 -7.57 21.07
CA ARG A 117 -11.27 -6.67 20.19
C ARG A 117 -10.84 -6.86 18.73
N SER A 118 -9.54 -6.86 18.43
CA SER A 118 -9.06 -7.12 17.06
C SER A 118 -9.47 -8.49 16.55
N ARG A 119 -9.42 -9.54 17.40
CA ARG A 119 -9.88 -10.89 16.99
C ARG A 119 -11.38 -10.92 16.68
N ALA A 120 -12.19 -10.23 17.49
CA ALA A 120 -13.62 -10.09 17.24
C ALA A 120 -13.90 -9.32 15.93
N ALA A 121 -13.12 -8.26 15.67
CA ALA A 121 -13.19 -7.51 14.42
C ALA A 121 -12.83 -8.33 13.20
N TYR A 122 -11.76 -9.12 13.25
CA TYR A 122 -11.44 -10.07 12.19
C TYR A 122 -12.62 -11.02 11.91
N ALA A 123 -13.21 -11.62 12.95
CA ALA A 123 -14.33 -12.54 12.81
C ALA A 123 -15.56 -11.85 12.18
N ALA A 124 -15.91 -10.65 12.64
CA ALA A 124 -17.02 -9.88 12.11
C ALA A 124 -16.80 -9.46 10.64
N ILE A 125 -15.59 -8.98 10.30
CA ILE A 125 -15.24 -8.57 8.94
C ILE A 125 -15.24 -9.78 8.00
N ASN A 126 -14.65 -10.91 8.40
CA ASN A 126 -14.66 -12.13 7.60
C ASN A 126 -16.10 -12.61 7.32
N ALA A 127 -16.94 -12.69 8.37
CA ALA A 127 -18.34 -13.06 8.22
C ALA A 127 -19.15 -12.07 7.34
N SER A 128 -18.75 -10.80 7.28
CA SER A 128 -19.41 -9.79 6.44
C SER A 128 -19.25 -10.02 4.94
N LEU A 129 -18.28 -10.81 4.50
CA LEU A 129 -18.02 -11.06 3.08
C LEU A 129 -19.23 -11.69 2.38
N ALA A 130 -19.89 -12.66 3.03
CA ALA A 130 -21.08 -13.33 2.48
C ALA A 130 -22.31 -12.41 2.40
N LEU A 131 -22.30 -11.29 3.13
CA LEU A 131 -23.38 -10.30 3.16
C LEU A 131 -23.19 -9.19 2.12
N GLN A 132 -22.03 -9.15 1.44
CA GLN A 132 -21.70 -8.08 0.53
C GLN A 132 -22.52 -8.20 -0.77
N PRO A 133 -23.25 -7.15 -1.18
CA PRO A 133 -24.05 -7.18 -2.39
C PRO A 133 -23.17 -7.21 -3.65
N ARG A 134 -23.75 -7.73 -4.73
CA ARG A 134 -23.13 -7.83 -6.06
C ARG A 134 -23.93 -7.08 -7.10
N ASN A 135 -23.25 -6.56 -8.11
CA ASN A 135 -23.89 -6.02 -9.30
C ASN A 135 -24.29 -7.16 -10.26
N PRO A 136 -25.08 -6.88 -11.32
CA PRO A 136 -25.50 -7.91 -12.29
C PRO A 136 -24.36 -8.64 -13.01
N ALA A 137 -23.15 -8.06 -13.04
CA ALA A 137 -21.94 -8.68 -13.58
C ALA A 137 -21.17 -9.52 -12.54
N GLY A 138 -21.70 -9.63 -11.31
CA GLY A 138 -21.11 -10.39 -10.21
C GLY A 138 -20.09 -9.63 -9.36
N GLY A 139 -19.69 -8.43 -9.78
CA GLY A 139 -18.76 -7.59 -9.03
C GLY A 139 -19.32 -7.17 -7.68
N LEU A 140 -18.53 -7.30 -6.61
CA LEU A 140 -18.92 -6.86 -5.27
C LEU A 140 -19.03 -5.33 -5.23
N TRP A 141 -20.06 -4.83 -4.57
CA TRP A 141 -20.19 -3.40 -4.33
C TRP A 141 -19.03 -2.95 -3.44
N TYR A 142 -18.45 -1.80 -3.76
CA TYR A 142 -17.36 -1.21 -2.99
C TYR A 142 -17.84 -0.74 -1.61
N TYR A 143 -19.00 -0.10 -1.58
CA TYR A 143 -19.58 0.49 -0.37
C TYR A 143 -21.11 0.48 -0.47
N VAL A 144 -21.79 1.41 0.19
CA VAL A 144 -23.25 1.63 0.08
C VAL A 144 -23.67 2.23 -1.28
N TYR A 145 -22.73 2.39 -2.22
CA TYR A 145 -22.99 2.83 -3.59
C TYR A 145 -23.50 1.64 -4.40
N PRO A 146 -24.75 1.68 -4.90
CA PRO A 146 -25.33 0.55 -5.60
C PRO A 146 -24.58 0.27 -6.90
N GLU A 147 -24.26 -1.02 -7.09
CA GLU A 147 -23.65 -1.63 -8.28
C GLU A 147 -22.20 -1.24 -8.58
N TRP A 148 -21.59 -0.36 -7.79
CA TRP A 148 -20.25 0.18 -8.06
C TRP A 148 -19.15 -0.70 -7.47
N SER A 149 -18.16 -1.08 -8.30
CA SER A 149 -16.93 -1.73 -7.86
C SER A 149 -15.74 -0.80 -8.08
N TYR A 150 -14.97 -0.53 -7.01
CA TYR A 150 -13.76 0.33 -7.07
C TYR A 150 -12.50 -0.53 -7.05
N LEU A 151 -11.45 -0.06 -7.72
CA LEU A 151 -10.11 -0.70 -7.67
C LEU A 151 -9.51 -0.66 -6.27
N ASP A 152 -9.80 0.39 -5.50
CA ASP A 152 -9.39 0.58 -4.10
C ASP A 152 -9.82 -0.63 -3.25
N GLY A 153 -11.08 -1.05 -3.39
CA GLY A 153 -11.61 -2.21 -2.69
C GLY A 153 -10.96 -3.53 -3.11
N MET A 154 -10.42 -3.62 -4.33
CA MET A 154 -9.72 -4.83 -4.79
C MET A 154 -8.36 -5.01 -4.13
N PHE A 155 -7.67 -3.92 -3.77
CA PHE A 155 -6.45 -3.97 -2.97
C PHE A 155 -6.70 -4.63 -1.61
N SER A 156 -7.84 -4.34 -0.99
CA SER A 156 -8.23 -4.89 0.31
C SER A 156 -8.75 -6.32 0.22
N LEU A 157 -9.66 -6.55 -0.72
CA LEU A 157 -10.45 -7.78 -0.78
C LEU A 157 -9.67 -8.96 -1.37
N LEU A 158 -9.01 -8.79 -2.51
CA LEU A 158 -8.42 -9.93 -3.23
C LEU A 158 -7.29 -10.61 -2.43
N PRO A 159 -6.36 -9.88 -1.79
CA PRO A 159 -5.36 -10.50 -0.93
C PRO A 159 -5.98 -11.21 0.28
N PHE A 160 -7.01 -10.61 0.89
CA PHE A 160 -7.74 -11.24 2.01
C PHE A 160 -8.34 -12.58 1.59
N MET A 161 -9.09 -12.61 0.47
CA MET A 161 -9.72 -13.82 -0.04
C MET A 161 -8.70 -14.89 -0.41
N ALA A 162 -7.58 -14.49 -1.02
CA ALA A 162 -6.50 -15.41 -1.41
C ALA A 162 -5.80 -16.07 -0.21
N ALA A 163 -5.80 -15.41 0.96
CA ALA A 163 -5.20 -15.93 2.19
C ALA A 163 -6.12 -16.90 2.96
N LEU A 164 -7.43 -16.97 2.65
CA LEU A 164 -8.35 -17.84 3.37
C LEU A 164 -8.01 -19.34 3.19
N PRO A 165 -8.15 -20.17 4.24
CA PRO A 165 -7.82 -21.62 4.19
C PRO A 165 -8.54 -22.40 3.09
N ARG A 166 -9.72 -21.95 2.68
CA ARG A 166 -10.51 -22.46 1.55
C ARG A 166 -10.90 -21.32 0.63
N ALA A 167 -9.90 -20.59 0.14
CA ALA A 167 -10.09 -19.47 -0.76
C ALA A 167 -11.05 -19.86 -1.91
N ASN A 168 -12.25 -19.29 -1.90
CA ASN A 168 -13.19 -19.48 -2.99
C ASN A 168 -12.73 -18.62 -4.17
N LEU A 169 -11.98 -19.23 -5.09
CA LEU A 169 -11.42 -18.52 -6.24
C LEU A 169 -12.47 -18.19 -7.31
N SER A 170 -13.72 -18.67 -7.17
CA SER A 170 -14.85 -18.34 -8.06
C SER A 170 -15.23 -16.86 -8.01
N ASP A 171 -14.84 -16.15 -6.96
CA ASP A 171 -15.08 -14.71 -6.83
C ASP A 171 -13.96 -13.87 -7.44
N ALA A 172 -12.74 -14.40 -7.49
CA ALA A 172 -11.63 -13.77 -8.20
C ALA A 172 -11.81 -13.82 -9.72
N ARG A 173 -12.71 -14.71 -10.21
CA ARG A 173 -13.12 -14.86 -11.61
C ARG A 173 -14.58 -15.29 -11.64
N HIS A 174 -15.50 -14.42 -12.04
CA HIS A 174 -16.91 -14.81 -12.28
C HIS A 174 -17.13 -15.82 -13.42
N GLN A 175 -16.16 -16.67 -13.76
CA GLN A 175 -16.26 -17.68 -14.80
C GLN A 175 -15.51 -18.95 -14.39
N GLN A 176 -16.28 -20.01 -14.13
CA GLN A 176 -15.86 -21.42 -13.97
C GLN A 176 -14.97 -21.72 -12.75
N PRO A 177 -14.90 -22.99 -12.27
CA PRO A 177 -13.93 -23.40 -11.26
C PRO A 177 -12.51 -23.32 -11.86
N ALA A 178 -11.93 -22.12 -11.82
CA ALA A 178 -10.53 -21.91 -12.12
C ALA A 178 -9.72 -22.61 -11.03
N ASP A 179 -8.87 -23.56 -11.42
CA ASP A 179 -7.89 -24.09 -10.49
C ASP A 179 -6.90 -22.98 -10.07
N ARG A 180 -6.10 -23.25 -9.04
CA ARG A 180 -5.10 -22.31 -8.54
C ARG A 180 -4.10 -21.88 -9.64
N VAL A 181 -3.80 -22.75 -10.61
CA VAL A 181 -2.84 -22.49 -11.69
C VAL A 181 -3.38 -21.42 -12.64
N GLU A 182 -4.66 -21.52 -13.00
CA GLU A 182 -5.28 -20.54 -13.89
C GLU A 182 -5.27 -19.15 -13.24
N LEU A 183 -5.69 -19.02 -11.98
CA LEU A 183 -5.66 -17.74 -11.27
C LEU A 183 -4.25 -17.14 -11.19
N CYS A 184 -3.23 -17.95 -10.89
CA CYS A 184 -1.85 -17.49 -10.87
C CYS A 184 -1.41 -16.95 -12.24
N SER A 185 -1.77 -17.63 -13.33
CA SER A 185 -1.51 -17.17 -14.70
C SER A 185 -2.21 -15.84 -15.03
N LEU A 186 -3.46 -15.66 -14.61
CA LEU A 186 -4.18 -14.39 -14.82
C LEU A 186 -3.55 -13.25 -14.02
N VAL A 187 -3.22 -13.47 -12.75
CA VAL A 187 -2.55 -12.46 -11.91
C VAL A 187 -1.21 -12.08 -12.54
N ARG A 188 -0.44 -13.05 -13.03
CA ARG A 188 0.83 -12.79 -13.74
C ARG A 188 0.60 -11.97 -15.01
N ASN A 189 -0.39 -12.32 -15.82
CA ASN A 189 -0.70 -11.62 -17.07
C ASN A 189 -1.15 -10.17 -16.82
N ILE A 190 -2.05 -9.94 -15.86
CA ILE A 190 -2.48 -8.61 -15.45
C ILE A 190 -1.29 -7.81 -14.94
N THR A 191 -0.43 -8.42 -14.10
CA THR A 191 0.79 -7.77 -13.58
C THR A 191 1.69 -7.31 -14.72
N VAL A 192 1.99 -8.18 -15.69
CA VAL A 192 2.83 -7.82 -16.86
C VAL A 192 2.22 -6.68 -17.66
N GLN A 193 0.91 -6.74 -17.95
CA GLN A 193 0.23 -5.72 -18.74
C GLN A 193 0.20 -4.36 -18.05
N VAL A 194 -0.22 -4.33 -16.77
CA VAL A 194 -0.33 -3.10 -15.98
C VAL A 194 1.04 -2.52 -15.71
N SER A 195 2.02 -3.33 -15.27
CA SER A 195 3.39 -2.84 -15.06
C SER A 195 4.02 -2.31 -16.33
N GLY A 196 3.78 -2.95 -17.48
CA GLY A 196 4.23 -2.43 -18.77
C GLY A 196 3.60 -1.08 -19.13
N ALA A 197 2.33 -0.87 -18.82
CA ALA A 197 1.66 0.41 -18.98
C ALA A 197 2.20 1.48 -18.01
N LEU A 198 2.44 1.12 -16.74
CA LEU A 198 3.04 2.02 -15.76
C LEU A 198 4.39 2.54 -16.25
N VAL A 199 5.27 1.68 -16.78
CA VAL A 199 6.56 2.15 -17.31
C VAL A 199 6.38 3.08 -18.51
N ARG A 200 5.39 2.84 -19.40
CA ARG A 200 5.11 3.74 -20.53
C ARG A 200 4.55 5.10 -20.12
N HIS A 201 3.80 5.15 -19.03
CA HIS A 201 3.17 6.37 -18.52
C HIS A 201 3.94 7.05 -17.38
N ALA A 202 5.09 6.51 -17.00
CA ALA A 202 6.00 7.19 -16.07
C ALA A 202 6.53 8.47 -16.74
N ASP A 203 6.60 9.55 -15.97
CA ASP A 203 7.24 10.78 -16.43
C ASP A 203 8.72 10.48 -16.76
N PRO A 204 9.20 10.79 -17.97
CA PRO A 204 10.53 10.34 -18.41
C PRO A 204 11.69 10.97 -17.64
N ALA A 205 11.49 12.18 -17.10
CA ALA A 205 12.52 12.90 -16.36
C ALA A 205 12.65 12.40 -14.91
N THR A 206 11.51 12.10 -14.27
CA THR A 206 11.44 11.82 -12.84
C THR A 206 11.18 10.35 -12.52
N GLY A 207 10.58 9.60 -13.45
CA GLY A 207 10.04 8.26 -13.22
C GLY A 207 8.72 8.25 -12.44
N ALA A 208 8.26 9.39 -11.90
CA ALA A 208 7.03 9.48 -11.11
C ALA A 208 5.77 9.46 -11.99
N TRP A 209 4.60 9.38 -11.36
CA TRP A 209 3.32 9.34 -12.07
C TRP A 209 2.43 10.52 -11.72
N TRP A 210 1.69 10.97 -12.72
CA TRP A 210 0.72 12.05 -12.63
C TRP A 210 -0.57 11.56 -11.97
N GLN A 211 -1.25 12.42 -11.20
CA GLN A 211 -2.56 12.16 -10.59
C GLN A 211 -3.56 11.59 -11.62
N ILE A 212 -3.61 12.20 -12.80
CA ILE A 212 -4.23 11.58 -13.97
C ILE A 212 -3.12 11.04 -14.89
N VAL A 213 -2.82 9.75 -14.74
CA VAL A 213 -1.69 9.05 -15.37
C VAL A 213 -1.64 9.19 -16.89
N THR A 214 -2.80 9.29 -17.55
CA THR A 214 -2.90 9.35 -19.02
C THR A 214 -2.87 10.76 -19.60
N LEU A 215 -2.86 11.81 -18.75
CA LEU A 215 -2.89 13.22 -19.17
C LEU A 215 -1.70 14.02 -18.58
N PRO A 216 -0.45 13.62 -18.83
CA PRO A 216 0.73 14.27 -18.27
C PRO A 216 0.82 15.73 -18.72
N GLY A 217 1.14 16.65 -17.80
CA GLY A 217 1.34 18.07 -18.09
C GLY A 217 0.08 18.84 -18.51
N VAL A 218 -1.10 18.22 -18.47
CA VAL A 218 -2.38 18.89 -18.79
C VAL A 218 -2.86 19.69 -17.58
N GLY A 219 -3.21 20.95 -17.77
CA GLY A 219 -3.93 21.78 -16.79
C GLY A 219 -3.30 21.78 -15.39
N ALA A 220 -4.12 21.53 -14.36
CA ALA A 220 -3.71 21.48 -12.95
C ALA A 220 -3.22 20.08 -12.52
N ASN A 221 -2.95 19.16 -13.44
CA ASN A 221 -2.41 17.85 -13.10
C ASN A 221 -1.02 18.00 -12.44
N TYR A 222 -0.64 17.02 -11.63
CA TYR A 222 0.61 17.06 -10.87
C TYR A 222 1.14 15.64 -10.65
N LEU A 223 2.44 15.52 -10.39
CA LEU A 223 3.04 14.26 -9.94
C LEU A 223 2.60 13.98 -8.50
N GLU A 224 1.92 12.86 -8.29
CA GLU A 224 1.27 12.53 -7.02
C GLU A 224 2.07 11.48 -6.25
N SER A 225 2.22 11.69 -4.95
CA SER A 225 3.23 10.96 -4.17
C SER A 225 2.82 9.56 -3.74
N SER A 226 1.56 9.32 -3.40
CA SER A 226 1.11 8.00 -2.92
C SER A 226 1.07 6.95 -4.04
N SER A 227 0.54 7.30 -5.21
CA SER A 227 0.54 6.47 -6.41
C SER A 227 1.96 6.18 -6.89
N THR A 228 2.83 7.21 -6.91
CA THR A 228 4.25 7.02 -7.27
C THR A 228 4.94 6.01 -6.35
N ALA A 229 4.70 6.09 -5.04
CA ALA A 229 5.24 5.14 -4.08
C ALA A 229 4.64 3.74 -4.26
N LEU A 230 3.31 3.61 -4.43
CA LEU A 230 2.64 2.32 -4.66
C LEU A 230 3.09 1.63 -5.95
N PHE A 231 3.27 2.38 -7.05
CA PHE A 231 3.76 1.84 -8.31
C PHE A 231 5.22 1.42 -8.20
N THR A 232 6.06 2.20 -7.52
CA THR A 232 7.44 1.83 -7.20
C THR A 232 7.47 0.52 -6.41
N PHE A 233 6.69 0.42 -5.34
CA PHE A 233 6.55 -0.80 -4.54
C PHE A 233 6.11 -1.98 -5.39
N ALA A 234 5.05 -1.84 -6.18
CA ALA A 234 4.49 -2.91 -7.00
C ALA A 234 5.50 -3.44 -8.04
N LEU A 235 6.19 -2.54 -8.75
CA LEU A 235 7.20 -2.91 -9.74
C LEU A 235 8.37 -3.66 -9.11
N LEU A 236 8.92 -3.16 -8.00
CA LEU A 236 10.06 -3.79 -7.34
C LEU A 236 9.67 -5.12 -6.68
N LYS A 237 8.51 -5.19 -6.02
CA LYS A 237 7.99 -6.42 -5.42
C LYS A 237 7.71 -7.48 -6.48
N ALA A 238 7.15 -7.10 -7.62
CA ALA A 238 6.87 -8.04 -8.70
C ALA A 238 8.16 -8.61 -9.33
N LEU A 239 9.24 -7.82 -9.40
CA LEU A 239 10.57 -8.33 -9.77
C LEU A 239 11.13 -9.27 -8.70
N ARG A 240 11.07 -8.88 -7.42
CA ARG A 240 11.57 -9.71 -6.29
C ARG A 240 10.88 -11.07 -6.20
N THR A 241 9.58 -11.11 -6.48
CA THR A 241 8.77 -12.34 -6.42
C THR A 241 8.79 -13.15 -7.71
N GLY A 242 9.42 -12.66 -8.78
CA GLY A 242 9.45 -13.33 -10.09
C GLY A 242 8.13 -13.27 -10.87
N LEU A 243 7.19 -12.41 -10.47
CA LEU A 243 5.96 -12.11 -11.24
C LEU A 243 6.30 -11.33 -12.51
N LEU A 244 7.25 -10.40 -12.43
CA LEU A 244 7.90 -9.78 -13.58
C LEU A 244 9.26 -10.44 -13.82
N CYS A 245 9.56 -10.71 -15.08
CA CYS A 245 10.84 -11.26 -15.51
C CYS A 245 11.35 -10.47 -16.74
N GLY A 246 12.66 -10.45 -16.91
CA GLY A 246 13.30 -9.77 -18.04
C GLY A 246 13.62 -8.30 -17.76
N ARG A 247 14.21 -7.64 -18.78
CA ARG A 247 14.71 -6.25 -18.70
C ARG A 247 13.89 -5.26 -19.53
N THR A 248 12.84 -5.72 -20.22
CA THR A 248 12.07 -4.89 -21.16
C THR A 248 10.57 -4.98 -20.85
N PRO A 249 9.90 -3.84 -20.64
CA PRO A 249 10.48 -2.50 -20.43
C PRO A 249 11.35 -2.41 -19.15
N ASP A 250 12.08 -1.31 -18.98
CA ASP A 250 13.00 -1.09 -17.83
C ASP A 250 12.22 -0.84 -16.52
N TYR A 251 11.65 -1.91 -15.95
CA TYR A 251 10.87 -1.85 -14.71
C TYR A 251 11.70 -1.36 -13.53
N LYS A 252 12.90 -1.94 -13.35
CA LYS A 252 13.78 -1.63 -12.21
C LYS A 252 14.28 -0.19 -12.29
N GLY A 253 14.81 0.24 -13.44
CA GLY A 253 15.33 1.59 -13.58
C GLY A 253 14.23 2.64 -13.48
N THR A 254 13.03 2.38 -14.00
CA THR A 254 11.87 3.28 -13.82
C THR A 254 11.49 3.42 -12.34
N ALA A 255 11.35 2.31 -11.63
CA ALA A 255 11.02 2.34 -10.20
C ALA A 255 12.10 3.03 -9.35
N LEU A 256 13.39 2.82 -9.65
CA LEU A 256 14.47 3.49 -8.92
C LEU A 256 14.54 5.00 -9.23
N ARG A 257 14.27 5.43 -10.46
CA ARG A 257 14.13 6.86 -10.79
C ARG A 257 12.98 7.49 -10.00
N ALA A 258 11.81 6.84 -10.01
CA ALA A 258 10.63 7.27 -9.27
C ALA A 258 10.88 7.38 -7.76
N TYR A 259 11.58 6.39 -7.19
CA TYR A 259 11.97 6.40 -5.79
C TYR A 259 12.91 7.56 -5.45
N ASN A 260 13.95 7.77 -6.26
CA ASN A 260 14.89 8.88 -6.04
C ASN A 260 14.17 10.24 -6.10
N TYR A 261 13.27 10.42 -7.06
CA TYR A 261 12.43 11.62 -7.13
C TYR A 261 11.53 11.76 -5.90
N THR A 262 10.92 10.65 -5.44
CA THR A 262 10.10 10.63 -4.22
C THR A 262 10.90 11.07 -2.99
N VAL A 263 12.13 10.58 -2.83
CA VAL A 263 13.01 10.99 -1.73
C VAL A 263 13.39 12.46 -1.83
N ASP A 264 13.68 12.97 -3.03
CA ASP A 264 14.09 14.36 -3.25
C ASP A 264 12.93 15.37 -3.10
N ARG A 265 11.71 14.99 -3.51
CA ARG A 265 10.59 15.95 -3.66
C ARG A 265 9.40 15.74 -2.74
N PHE A 266 9.20 14.53 -2.24
CA PHE A 266 8.04 14.20 -1.42
C PHE A 266 8.39 13.94 0.03
N VAL A 267 9.58 13.41 0.33
CA VAL A 267 10.07 13.33 1.71
C VAL A 267 10.49 14.71 2.20
N THR A 268 9.95 15.13 3.34
CA THR A 268 10.23 16.42 3.94
C THR A 268 10.99 16.27 5.26
N ASP A 269 11.85 17.22 5.58
CA ASP A 269 12.42 17.34 6.92
C ASP A 269 11.42 18.10 7.80
N THR A 270 10.91 17.44 8.84
CA THR A 270 9.96 18.02 9.79
C THR A 270 10.66 18.63 11.02
N GLY A 271 12.00 18.58 11.06
CA GLY A 271 12.78 18.93 12.23
C GLY A 271 12.75 17.84 13.31
N ASN A 272 13.53 18.05 14.36
CA ASN A 272 13.57 17.19 15.56
C ASN A 272 13.92 15.70 15.28
N GLY A 273 14.63 15.43 14.18
CA GLY A 273 15.05 14.08 13.80
C GLY A 273 13.96 13.23 13.12
N THR A 274 12.77 13.79 12.88
CA THR A 274 11.66 13.14 12.16
C THR A 274 11.61 13.55 10.69
N ILE A 275 10.92 12.76 9.86
CA ILE A 275 10.63 13.09 8.46
C ILE A 275 9.12 13.08 8.20
N GLY A 276 8.70 13.82 7.19
CA GLY A 276 7.32 13.88 6.69
C GLY A 276 7.21 13.46 5.23
N PHE A 277 5.98 13.44 4.72
CA PHE A 277 5.69 13.08 3.34
C PHE A 277 4.61 14.00 2.75
N ASP A 278 4.92 14.73 1.68
CA ASP A 278 4.02 15.70 1.06
C ASP A 278 3.44 15.19 -0.27
N LYS A 279 2.55 15.98 -0.88
CA LYS A 279 1.96 15.78 -2.22
C LYS A 279 1.05 14.56 -2.36
N THR A 280 0.59 14.01 -1.25
CA THR A 280 -0.41 12.96 -1.29
C THR A 280 -1.78 13.58 -1.47
N VAL A 281 -2.54 13.12 -2.46
CA VAL A 281 -3.90 13.61 -2.66
C VAL A 281 -4.82 13.16 -1.52
N SER A 282 -5.75 14.04 -1.12
CA SER A 282 -6.88 13.65 -0.26
C SER A 282 -7.79 12.64 -0.95
N VAL A 283 -8.69 12.02 -0.19
CA VAL A 283 -9.63 11.02 -0.72
C VAL A 283 -10.39 11.55 -1.94
N CYS A 284 -10.35 10.76 -3.00
CA CYS A 284 -11.13 10.93 -4.24
C CYS A 284 -12.28 9.92 -4.25
N SER A 285 -13.41 10.24 -4.88
CA SER A 285 -14.53 9.32 -5.02
C SER A 285 -15.21 9.48 -6.38
N LEU A 286 -15.69 8.37 -6.95
CA LEU A 286 -16.60 8.41 -8.11
C LEU A 286 -17.98 8.96 -7.75
N ASN A 287 -18.34 9.02 -6.46
CA ASN A 287 -19.56 9.70 -6.00
C ASN A 287 -19.33 11.21 -5.96
N SER A 288 -18.99 11.77 -7.11
CA SER A 288 -18.63 13.16 -7.37
C SER A 288 -18.91 13.47 -8.85
N SER A 289 -18.38 14.56 -9.39
CA SER A 289 -18.42 14.78 -10.84
C SER A 289 -17.53 13.80 -11.63
N ALA A 290 -16.61 13.11 -10.96
CA ALA A 290 -15.59 12.24 -11.57
C ALA A 290 -14.85 12.90 -12.75
N SER A 291 -14.76 14.24 -12.75
CA SER A 291 -14.14 15.01 -13.83
C SER A 291 -12.65 15.18 -13.61
N PHE A 292 -11.93 15.54 -14.68
CA PHE A 292 -10.51 15.88 -14.59
C PHE A 292 -10.24 16.95 -13.52
N GLU A 293 -11.07 17.99 -13.48
CA GLU A 293 -10.97 19.09 -12.52
C GLU A 293 -11.19 18.60 -11.10
N TYR A 294 -12.17 17.72 -10.87
CA TYR A 294 -12.40 17.16 -9.54
C TYR A 294 -11.15 16.47 -9.01
N TYR A 295 -10.52 15.59 -9.80
CA TYR A 295 -9.35 14.83 -9.38
C TYR A 295 -8.09 15.67 -9.23
N THR A 296 -7.89 16.68 -10.09
CA THR A 296 -6.69 17.53 -10.10
C THR A 296 -6.76 18.72 -9.13
N THR A 297 -7.94 19.03 -8.59
CA THR A 297 -8.12 20.10 -7.59
C THR A 297 -8.35 19.58 -6.18
N ARG A 298 -8.35 18.26 -5.96
CA ARG A 298 -8.40 17.69 -4.61
C ARG A 298 -7.23 18.22 -3.77
N PRO A 299 -7.49 18.60 -2.50
CA PRO A 299 -6.43 19.04 -1.59
C PRO A 299 -5.32 17.99 -1.48
N LEU A 300 -4.09 18.46 -1.38
CA LEU A 300 -2.94 17.65 -1.00
C LEU A 300 -2.81 17.67 0.52
N VAL A 301 -2.58 16.50 1.12
CA VAL A 301 -2.54 16.30 2.56
C VAL A 301 -1.11 15.90 2.96
N PRO A 302 -0.37 16.80 3.62
CA PRO A 302 0.91 16.47 4.22
C PRO A 302 0.75 15.37 5.27
N ASN A 303 1.69 14.44 5.32
CA ASN A 303 1.71 13.30 6.23
C ASN A 303 0.42 12.46 6.16
N SER A 304 -0.14 12.31 4.96
CA SER A 304 -1.23 11.36 4.75
C SER A 304 -0.71 9.94 4.99
N LEU A 305 -1.38 9.18 5.86
CA LEU A 305 -1.00 7.79 6.15
C LEU A 305 -0.99 6.89 4.90
N LEU A 306 -1.82 7.19 3.91
CA LEU A 306 -1.80 6.48 2.62
C LEU A 306 -0.47 6.67 1.91
N GLY A 307 0.01 7.91 1.85
CA GLY A 307 1.28 8.26 1.21
C GLY A 307 2.49 7.77 2.00
N GLU A 308 2.51 8.01 3.31
CA GLU A 308 3.62 7.59 4.18
C GLU A 308 3.78 6.06 4.21
N SER A 309 2.67 5.32 4.32
CA SER A 309 2.71 3.86 4.32
C SER A 309 3.12 3.31 2.95
N ALA A 310 2.64 3.91 1.87
CA ALA A 310 3.08 3.55 0.52
C ALA A 310 4.59 3.80 0.33
N PHE A 311 5.10 4.93 0.84
CA PHE A 311 6.52 5.25 0.82
C PHE A 311 7.35 4.23 1.60
N VAL A 312 6.91 3.84 2.80
CA VAL A 312 7.59 2.80 3.59
C VAL A 312 7.68 1.50 2.79
N LEU A 313 6.59 1.06 2.15
CA LEU A 313 6.58 -0.15 1.33
C LEU A 313 7.57 -0.06 0.15
N ALA A 314 7.61 1.10 -0.53
CA ALA A 314 8.57 1.34 -1.62
C ALA A 314 10.03 1.34 -1.12
N ALA A 315 10.30 2.06 -0.03
CA ALA A 315 11.62 2.14 0.59
C ALA A 315 12.14 0.77 1.01
N LEU A 316 11.29 -0.07 1.61
CA LEU A 316 11.64 -1.43 1.99
C LEU A 316 12.08 -2.27 0.79
N GLU A 317 11.38 -2.19 -0.35
CA GLU A 317 11.79 -2.90 -1.57
C GLU A 317 13.11 -2.36 -2.13
N VAL A 318 13.37 -1.05 -2.07
CA VAL A 318 14.66 -0.47 -2.49
C VAL A 318 15.80 -0.90 -1.57
N GLU A 319 15.57 -0.87 -0.26
CA GLU A 319 16.57 -1.25 0.75
C GLU A 319 16.94 -2.74 0.69
N ARG A 320 16.08 -3.61 0.13
CA ARG A 320 16.43 -5.02 -0.16
C ARG A 320 17.39 -5.21 -1.32
N LEU A 321 17.55 -4.19 -2.17
CA LEU A 321 18.46 -4.24 -3.32
C LEU A 321 19.89 -3.83 -2.96
N ALA A 322 20.09 -3.24 -1.78
CA ALA A 322 21.36 -2.71 -1.28
C ALA A 322 22.26 -3.80 -0.69
#